data_AF-A0A6A6FES3-F1
#
_entry.id   AF-A0A6A6FES3-F1
#
_cell.length_a   1.000
_cell.length_b   1.000
_cell.length_c   1.000
_cell.angle_alpha   90.00
_cell.angle_beta   90.00
_cell.angle_gamma   90.00
#
_symmetry.space_group_name_H-M   'P 1'
#
loop_
_entity.id
_entity.type
_entity.pdbx_description
1 polymer ?
#
loop_
_entity_poly.entity_id
_entity_poly.type
_entity_poly.pdbx_seq_one_letter_code
_entity_poly.pdbx_strand_id
1 'polypeptide(L)'
;MDPAELDRDNQRKYLFREAVPPEHQERYDAYNKVKLRTADVRRLVNATLSQSVPANVVTVVGAYTKMFAGMLIESAREVQAEWMAVQPLRPDGEPQQAYKRLKLMTGR
;
A
#
# COMPACT_ATOMS: atom_id res chain seq x y z
N MET A 1 -10.47 12.01 24.44
CA MET A 1 -10.36 12.90 23.28
C MET A 1 -11.58 13.78 23.32
N ASP A 2 -11.38 15.09 23.30
CA ASP A 2 -12.49 16.05 23.27
C ASP A 2 -13.29 15.83 21.96
N PRO A 3 -14.63 15.74 21.99
CA PRO A 3 -15.45 15.63 20.79
C PRO A 3 -15.10 16.65 19.70
N ALA A 4 -14.72 17.87 20.07
CA ALA A 4 -14.32 18.89 19.11
C ALA A 4 -12.97 18.58 18.43
N GLU A 5 -12.05 17.88 19.11
CA GLU A 5 -10.79 17.43 18.51
C GLU A 5 -11.00 16.34 17.47
N LEU A 6 -11.92 15.41 17.75
CA LEU A 6 -12.25 14.33 16.83
C LEU A 6 -12.87 14.87 15.54
N ASP A 7 -13.76 15.85 15.67
CA ASP A 7 -14.39 16.51 14.52
C ASP A 7 -13.34 17.24 13.65
N ARG A 8 -12.40 17.96 14.28
CA ARG A 8 -11.27 18.58 13.58
C ARG A 8 -10.40 17.57 12.83
N ASP A 9 -10.07 16.43 13.44
CA ASP A 9 -9.24 15.41 12.79
C ASP A 9 -9.99 14.71 11.64
N ASN A 10 -11.29 14.46 11.79
CA ASN A 10 -12.13 13.94 10.72
C ASN A 10 -12.22 14.92 9.55
N GLN A 11 -12.43 16.21 9.84
CA GLN A 11 -12.47 17.26 8.84
C GLN A 11 -11.13 17.35 8.09
N ARG A 12 -10.01 17.28 8.81
CA ARG A 12 -8.67 17.28 8.18
C ARG A 12 -8.48 16.09 7.24
N LYS A 13 -8.89 14.89 7.66
CA LYS A 13 -8.80 13.68 6.82
C LYS A 13 -9.69 13.79 5.58
N TYR A 14 -10.90 14.33 5.74
CA TYR A 14 -11.82 14.56 4.63
C TYR A 14 -11.23 15.53 3.60
N LEU A 15 -10.76 16.70 4.05
CA LEU A 15 -10.13 17.69 3.18
C LEU A 15 -8.89 17.14 2.46
N PHE A 16 -8.08 16.32 3.15
CA PHE A 16 -6.95 15.65 2.50
C PHE A 16 -7.42 14.70 1.40
N ARG A 17 -8.43 13.87 1.68
CA ARG A 17 -8.97 12.92 0.70
C ARG A 17 -9.53 13.62 -0.54
N GLU A 18 -10.24 14.74 -0.37
CA GLU A 18 -10.75 15.56 -1.47
C GLU A 18 -9.63 16.14 -2.35
N ALA A 19 -8.48 16.44 -1.75
CA ALA A 19 -7.30 16.92 -2.49
C ALA A 19 -6.53 15.80 -3.22
N VAL A 20 -6.80 14.52 -2.93
CA VAL A 20 -6.15 13.39 -3.62
C VAL A 20 -6.75 13.22 -5.02
N PRO A 21 -5.92 13.14 -6.08
CA PRO A 21 -6.40 12.93 -7.45
C PRO A 21 -7.28 11.67 -7.56
N PRO A 22 -8.37 11.68 -8.36
CA PRO A 22 -9.31 10.56 -8.47
C PRO A 22 -8.65 9.21 -8.76
N GLU A 23 -7.62 9.19 -9.62
CA GLU A 23 -6.82 8.02 -9.97
C GLU A 23 -6.02 7.42 -8.79
N HIS A 24 -5.94 8.12 -7.67
CA HIS A 24 -5.21 7.72 -6.47
C HIS A 24 -6.12 7.52 -5.25
N GLN A 25 -7.38 7.96 -5.32
CA GLN A 25 -8.34 7.82 -4.24
C GLN A 25 -8.61 6.36 -3.88
N GLU A 26 -8.74 5.47 -4.87
CA GLU A 26 -8.94 4.05 -4.61
C GLU A 26 -7.78 3.44 -3.81
N ARG A 27 -6.53 3.76 -4.17
CA ARG A 27 -5.33 3.30 -3.45
C ARG A 27 -5.28 3.85 -2.03
N TYR A 28 -5.60 5.13 -1.86
CA TYR A 28 -5.69 5.77 -0.56
C TYR A 28 -6.76 5.13 0.34
N ASP A 29 -7.95 4.89 -0.20
CA ASP A 29 -9.07 4.27 0.51
C ASP A 29 -8.75 2.82 0.89
N ALA A 30 -8.14 2.05 -0.02
CA ALA A 30 -7.69 0.69 0.25
C ALA A 30 -6.62 0.66 1.36
N TYR A 31 -5.61 1.54 1.28
CA TYR A 31 -4.59 1.66 2.32
C TYR A 31 -5.21 1.94 3.68
N ASN A 32 -6.17 2.87 3.78
CA ASN A 32 -6.80 3.20 5.07
C ASN A 32 -7.68 2.08 5.63
N LYS A 33 -8.38 1.33 4.77
CA LYS A 33 -9.27 0.24 5.17
C LYS A 33 -8.49 -0.98 5.69
N VAL A 34 -7.34 -1.29 5.12
CA VAL A 34 -6.56 -2.47 5.49
C VAL A 34 -5.93 -2.30 6.88
N LYS A 35 -6.22 -3.24 7.77
CA LYS A 35 -5.69 -3.30 9.13
C LYS A 35 -5.36 -4.74 9.51
N LEU A 36 -4.26 -4.93 10.22
CA LEU A 36 -3.95 -6.20 10.85
C LEU A 36 -4.83 -6.38 12.09
N ARG A 37 -5.30 -7.61 12.32
CA ARG A 37 -6.07 -7.94 13.52
C ARG A 37 -5.15 -7.85 14.73
N THR A 38 -5.47 -6.95 15.66
CA THR A 38 -4.66 -6.71 16.88
C THR A 38 -4.46 -7.98 17.70
N ALA A 39 -5.44 -8.88 17.74
CA ALA A 39 -5.34 -10.16 18.44
C ALA A 39 -4.27 -11.08 17.82
N ASP A 40 -4.21 -11.15 16.49
CA ASP A 40 -3.24 -11.98 15.77
C ASP A 40 -1.81 -11.44 15.94
N VAL A 41 -1.65 -10.11 15.84
CA VAL A 41 -0.37 -9.43 16.10
C VAL A 41 0.10 -9.70 17.53
N ARG A 42 -0.77 -9.51 18.53
CA ARG A 42 -0.42 -9.77 19.94
C ARG A 42 -0.01 -11.21 20.17
N ARG A 43 -0.76 -12.17 19.61
CA ARG A 43 -0.44 -13.60 19.74
C ARG A 43 0.95 -13.91 19.21
N LEU A 44 1.31 -13.36 18.04
CA LEU A 44 2.63 -13.58 17.44
C LEU A 44 3.74 -12.94 18.28
N VAL A 45 3.58 -11.67 18.68
CA VAL A 45 4.59 -10.97 19.48
C VAL A 45 4.82 -11.67 20.82
N ASN A 46 3.74 -12.10 21.49
CA ASN A 46 3.86 -12.84 22.74
C ASN A 46 4.58 -14.17 22.57
N ALA A 47 4.30 -14.90 21.47
CA ALA A 47 4.96 -16.17 21.17
C ALA A 47 6.44 -15.99 20.83
N THR A 48 6.81 -14.93 20.12
CA THR A 48 8.21 -14.64 19.75
C THR A 48 9.05 -14.18 20.94
N LEU A 49 8.48 -13.37 21.83
CA LEU A 49 9.20 -12.84 22.99
C LEU A 49 9.04 -13.69 24.25
N SER A 50 8.20 -14.74 24.20
CA SER A 50 7.83 -15.58 25.34
C SER A 50 7.30 -14.79 26.55
N GLN A 51 6.67 -13.64 26.31
CA GLN A 51 6.15 -12.76 27.35
C GLN A 51 4.90 -12.01 26.89
N SER A 52 4.06 -11.58 27.82
CA SER A 52 2.92 -10.72 27.51
C SER A 52 3.40 -9.29 27.21
N VAL A 53 3.04 -8.75 26.05
CA VAL A 53 3.37 -7.36 25.70
C VAL A 53 2.22 -6.37 25.91
N PRO A 54 2.51 -5.11 26.27
CA PRO A 54 1.47 -4.08 26.41
C PRO A 54 0.90 -3.64 25.05
N ALA A 55 -0.28 -3.00 25.07
CA ALA A 55 -1.04 -2.67 23.86
C ALA A 55 -0.36 -1.65 22.93
N ASN A 56 0.43 -0.73 23.48
CA ASN A 56 1.23 0.22 22.69
C ASN A 56 2.26 -0.50 21.83
N VAL A 57 2.93 -1.55 22.35
CA VAL A 57 3.88 -2.36 21.59
C VAL A 57 3.17 -3.07 20.44
N VAL A 58 2.01 -3.68 20.69
CA VAL A 58 1.21 -4.32 19.63
C VAL A 58 0.81 -3.33 18.53
N THR A 59 0.46 -2.10 18.91
CA THR A 59 0.11 -1.02 17.97
C THR A 59 1.29 -0.64 17.08
N VAL A 60 2.46 -0.44 17.69
CA VAL A 60 3.70 -0.09 16.96
C VAL A 60 4.09 -1.21 16.02
N VAL A 61 4.12 -2.47 16.48
CA VAL A 61 4.43 -3.62 15.63
C VAL A 61 3.45 -3.71 14.46
N GLY A 62 2.14 -3.59 14.70
CA GLY A 62 1.13 -3.61 13.64
C GLY A 62 1.32 -2.49 12.60
N ALA A 63 1.68 -1.29 13.04
CA ALA A 63 1.96 -0.16 12.15
C ALA A 63 3.19 -0.42 11.27
N TYR A 64 4.31 -0.87 11.88
CA TYR A 64 5.53 -1.21 11.14
C TYR A 64 5.32 -2.38 10.18
N THR A 65 4.60 -3.42 10.58
CA THR A 65 4.28 -4.55 9.69
C THR A 65 3.44 -4.09 8.49
N LYS A 66 2.46 -3.21 8.70
CA LYS A 66 1.67 -2.64 7.59
C LYS A 66 2.55 -1.80 6.65
N MET A 67 3.43 -0.96 7.21
CA MET A 67 4.36 -0.16 6.42
C MET A 67 5.31 -1.05 5.61
N PHE A 68 5.86 -2.10 6.24
CA PHE A 68 6.72 -3.08 5.58
C PHE A 68 6.01 -3.78 4.43
N ALA A 69 4.77 -4.25 4.63
CA ALA A 69 3.98 -4.85 3.56
C ALA A 69 3.71 -3.86 2.42
N GLY A 70 3.43 -2.59 2.74
CA GLY A 70 3.26 -1.53 1.74
C GLY A 70 4.50 -1.31 0.90
N MET A 71 5.67 -1.17 1.54
CA MET A 71 6.95 -1.02 0.83
C MET A 71 7.25 -2.23 -0.06
N LEU A 72 7.01 -3.44 0.45
CA LEU A 72 7.21 -4.68 -0.31
C LEU A 72 6.32 -4.74 -1.55
N ILE A 73 5.05 -4.35 -1.43
CA ILE A 73 4.09 -4.31 -2.54
C ILE A 73 4.52 -3.25 -3.56
N GLU A 74 4.92 -2.06 -3.11
CA GLU A 74 5.35 -0.98 -4.02
C GLU A 74 6.56 -1.40 -4.84
N SER A 75 7.60 -1.96 -4.21
CA SER A 75 8.77 -2.50 -4.92
C SER A 75 8.38 -3.60 -5.92
N ALA A 76 7.41 -4.45 -5.57
CA ALA A 76 6.91 -5.46 -6.51
C ALA A 76 6.13 -4.84 -7.69
N ARG A 77 5.45 -3.71 -7.50
CA ARG A 77 4.78 -2.95 -8.58
C ARG A 77 5.77 -2.24 -9.48
N GLU A 78 6.86 -1.70 -8.94
CA GLU A 78 7.96 -1.14 -9.73
C GLU A 78 8.55 -2.19 -10.68
N VAL A 79 8.93 -3.35 -10.16
CA VAL A 79 9.44 -4.48 -10.98
C VAL A 79 8.40 -4.92 -12.01
N GLN A 80 7.11 -4.99 -11.64
CA GLN A 80 6.06 -5.32 -12.59
C GLN A 80 5.96 -4.28 -13.73
N ALA A 81 6.09 -2.99 -13.42
CA ALA A 81 6.04 -1.92 -14.41
C ALA A 81 7.23 -1.99 -15.38
N GLU A 82 8.43 -2.28 -14.88
CA GLU A 82 9.62 -2.52 -15.71
C GLU A 82 9.41 -3.69 -16.67
N TRP A 83 8.89 -4.82 -16.16
CA TRP A 83 8.62 -6.01 -16.98
C TRP A 83 7.55 -5.73 -18.04
N MET A 84 6.47 -5.04 -17.66
CA MET A 84 5.45 -4.63 -18.61
C MET A 84 6.04 -3.70 -19.68
N ALA A 85 6.96 -2.79 -19.38
CA ALA A 85 7.52 -1.89 -20.39
C ALA A 85 8.23 -2.61 -21.55
N VAL A 86 8.79 -3.79 -21.28
CA VAL A 86 9.56 -4.59 -22.24
C VAL A 86 8.81 -5.81 -22.78
N GLN A 87 7.57 -6.05 -22.36
CA GLN A 87 6.80 -7.22 -22.76
C GLN A 87 6.17 -7.00 -24.16
N PRO A 88 6.21 -7.99 -25.07
CA PRO A 88 5.59 -7.84 -26.39
C PRO A 88 4.06 -7.80 -26.35
N LEU A 89 3.48 -8.50 -25.38
CA LEU A 89 2.05 -8.62 -25.15
C LEU A 89 1.73 -8.07 -23.77
N ARG A 90 0.62 -7.36 -23.69
CA ARG A 90 -0.01 -6.93 -22.43
C ARG A 90 -0.65 -8.14 -21.72
N PRO A 91 -1.04 -8.00 -20.44
CA PRO A 91 -1.69 -9.07 -19.67
C PRO A 91 -2.99 -9.62 -20.27
N ASP A 92 -3.67 -8.85 -21.14
CA ASP A 92 -4.87 -9.23 -21.89
C ASP A 92 -4.56 -9.99 -23.19
N GLY A 93 -3.28 -10.25 -23.50
CA GLY A 93 -2.84 -10.93 -24.72
C GLY A 93 -2.69 -10.00 -25.93
N GLU A 94 -3.03 -8.72 -25.79
CA GLU A 94 -2.95 -7.75 -26.89
C GLU A 94 -1.54 -7.18 -27.07
N PRO A 95 -1.14 -6.75 -28.28
CA PRO A 95 0.20 -6.22 -28.51
C PRO A 95 0.48 -4.93 -27.74
N GLN A 96 1.65 -4.86 -27.10
CA GLN A 96 2.04 -3.72 -26.30
C GLN A 96 2.62 -2.59 -27.16
N GLN A 97 1.92 -1.45 -27.20
CA GLN A 97 2.30 -0.30 -28.03
C GLN A 97 3.64 0.32 -27.60
N ALA A 98 3.95 0.33 -26.30
CA ALA A 98 5.23 0.80 -25.78
C ALA A 98 6.40 -0.06 -26.27
N TYR A 99 6.26 -1.39 -26.24
CA TYR A 99 7.23 -2.32 -26.80
C TYR A 99 7.41 -2.15 -28.31
N LYS A 100 6.32 -1.98 -29.06
CA LYS A 100 6.37 -1.68 -30.51
C LYS A 100 7.19 -0.41 -30.79
N ARG A 101 6.95 0.67 -30.04
CA ARG A 101 7.71 1.93 -30.17
C ARG A 101 9.18 1.73 -29.84
N LEU A 102 9.50 1.02 -28.75
CA LEU A 102 10.87 0.71 -28.36
C LEU A 102 11.61 -0.08 -29.45
N LYS A 103 10.98 -1.13 -30.02
CA LYS A 103 11.54 -1.88 -31.15
C LYS A 103 11.78 -1.02 -32.38
N LEU A 104 10.82 -0.16 -32.74
CA LEU A 104 10.96 0.76 -33.87
C LEU A 104 12.13 1.74 -33.66
N MET A 105 12.37 2.20 -32.44
CA MET A 105 13.50 3.10 -32.11
C MET A 105 14.85 2.39 -32.04
N THR A 106 14.88 1.09 -31.73
CA THR A 106 16.13 0.34 -31.48
C THR A 106 16.63 -0.43 -32.72
N GLY A 107 15.90 -0.42 -33.84
CA GLY A 107 16.40 -0.88 -35.14
C GLY A 107 16.85 -2.35 -35.21
N ARG A 108 16.22 -3.25 -34.43
CA ARG A 108 16.38 -4.72 -34.52
C ARG A 108 15.05 -5.46 -34.53
#